data_AF-A0A918PLN2-F1
#
_entry.id   AF-A0A918PLN2-F1
#
_cell.length_a   1.000
_cell.length_b   1.000
_cell.length_c   1.000
_cell.angle_alpha   90.00
_cell.angle_beta   90.00
_cell.angle_gamma   90.00
#
_symmetry.space_group_name_H-M   'P 1'
#
loop_
_entity.id
_entity.type
_entity.pdbx_description
1 polymer ?
#
loop_
_entity_poly.entity_id
_entity_poly.type
_entity_poly.pdbx_seq_one_letter_code
_entity_poly.pdbx_strand_id
1 'polypeptide(L)'
;MLGWRLVASALELDVDELPEGYRPNSPIAAALPQATPTALMNFLIGPRAIFDAIEAYLSEFPYFGGSRFSAADIMMHYQVRHSMLMSQIDLEDYPITTKWRGMVEQRPAYIRADKAAQPGGVDEHGLPIGSPMPFPVRRART
;
A
#
# COMPACT_ATOMS: atom_id res chain seq x y z
N MET A 1 -8.16 -30.34 2.94
CA MET A 1 -7.23 -30.41 4.10
C MET A 1 -5.73 -30.28 3.73
N LEU A 2 -5.35 -30.09 2.46
CA LEU A 2 -3.93 -30.09 2.05
C LEU A 2 -3.25 -28.70 2.03
N GLY A 3 -4.00 -27.59 1.98
CA GLY A 3 -3.44 -26.24 1.80
C GLY A 3 -2.75 -25.65 3.03
N TRP A 4 -3.23 -25.96 4.25
CA TRP A 4 -2.73 -25.33 5.48
C TRP A 4 -1.33 -25.79 5.88
N ARG A 5 -1.00 -27.06 5.61
CA ARG A 5 0.33 -27.62 5.90
C ARG A 5 1.42 -26.98 5.04
N LEU A 6 1.10 -26.52 3.83
CA LEU A 6 2.04 -25.81 2.95
C LEU A 6 2.31 -24.39 3.45
N VAL A 7 1.30 -23.69 3.96
CA VAL A 7 1.46 -22.34 4.53
C VAL A 7 2.25 -22.38 5.84
N ALA A 8 1.95 -23.33 6.72
CA ALA A 8 2.70 -23.53 7.97
C ALA A 8 4.16 -23.95 7.71
N SER A 9 4.40 -24.82 6.72
CA SER A 9 5.76 -25.23 6.35
C SER A 9 6.56 -24.09 5.71
N ALA A 10 5.92 -23.19 4.94
CA ALA A 10 6.58 -22.04 4.34
C ALA A 10 7.01 -20.96 5.37
N LEU A 11 6.43 -21.01 6.57
CA LEU A 11 6.70 -20.08 7.66
C LEU A 11 7.40 -20.74 8.86
N GLU A 12 7.77 -22.04 8.76
CA GLU A 12 8.36 -22.84 9.84
C GLU A 12 7.56 -22.81 11.16
N LEU A 13 6.23 -22.61 11.08
CA LEU A 13 5.38 -22.51 12.26
C LEU A 13 4.82 -23.88 12.64
N ASP A 14 4.98 -24.28 13.91
CA ASP A 14 4.28 -25.43 14.46
C ASP A 14 2.80 -25.09 14.68
N VAL A 15 1.95 -25.79 13.95
CA VAL A 15 0.50 -25.59 13.95
C VAL A 15 -0.15 -25.91 15.29
N ASP A 16 0.51 -26.72 16.12
CA ASP A 16 -0.01 -27.10 17.44
C ASP A 16 0.30 -26.05 18.53
N GLU A 17 1.26 -25.17 18.29
CA GLU A 17 1.64 -24.06 19.19
C GLU A 17 0.85 -22.76 18.97
N LEU A 18 0.07 -22.67 17.89
CA LEU A 18 -0.72 -21.47 17.61
C LEU A 18 -1.79 -21.23 18.70
N PRO A 19 -2.04 -19.95 19.07
CA PRO A 19 -3.14 -19.60 19.96
C PRO A 19 -4.46 -20.18 19.46
N GLU A 20 -5.34 -20.61 20.37
CA GLU A 20 -6.57 -21.39 20.08
C GLU A 20 -7.42 -20.82 18.92
N GLY A 21 -7.49 -19.48 18.80
CA GLY A 21 -8.23 -18.79 17.75
C GLY A 21 -7.65 -18.90 16.33
N TYR A 22 -6.43 -19.42 16.19
CA TYR A 22 -5.72 -19.62 14.92
C TYR A 22 -5.52 -21.10 14.57
N ARG A 23 -6.09 -22.01 15.36
CA ARG A 23 -6.02 -23.46 15.10
C ARG A 23 -7.01 -23.88 13.98
N PRO A 24 -6.68 -24.91 13.19
CA PRO A 24 -7.44 -25.32 12.00
C PRO A 24 -8.90 -25.74 12.27
N ASN A 25 -9.22 -26.15 13.49
CA ASN A 25 -10.55 -26.62 13.89
C ASN A 25 -11.29 -25.63 14.81
N SER A 26 -10.82 -24.38 14.88
CA SER A 26 -11.47 -23.36 15.70
C SER A 26 -12.73 -22.80 15.00
N PRO A 27 -13.71 -22.28 15.77
CA PRO A 27 -14.89 -21.63 15.21
C PRO A 27 -14.56 -20.44 14.30
N ILE A 28 -13.42 -19.77 14.54
CA ILE A 28 -12.90 -18.67 13.72
C ILE A 28 -12.37 -19.20 12.38
N ALA A 29 -11.64 -20.31 12.37
CA ALA A 29 -11.14 -20.94 11.14
C ALA A 29 -12.26 -21.44 10.21
N ALA A 30 -13.40 -21.86 10.78
CA ALA A 30 -14.58 -22.26 10.01
C ALA A 30 -15.36 -21.08 9.41
N ALA A 31 -15.21 -19.88 9.98
CA ALA A 31 -15.87 -18.65 9.52
C ALA A 31 -15.04 -17.86 8.48
N LEU A 32 -13.77 -18.23 8.30
CA LEU A 32 -12.95 -17.66 7.23
C LEU A 32 -13.46 -18.20 5.88
N PRO A 33 -13.69 -17.32 4.87
CA PRO A 33 -13.98 -17.78 3.53
C PRO A 33 -12.85 -18.72 3.09
N GLN A 34 -13.15 -19.77 2.31
CA GLN A 34 -12.14 -20.65 1.68
C GLN A 34 -11.39 -19.89 0.57
N ALA A 35 -10.79 -18.78 0.99
CA ALA A 35 -10.18 -17.73 0.21
C ALA A 35 -8.77 -18.19 -0.15
N THR A 36 -8.45 -18.05 -1.42
CA THR A 36 -7.05 -18.00 -1.86
C THR A 36 -6.30 -16.98 -1.00
N PRO A 37 -4.97 -17.13 -0.79
CA PRO A 37 -4.17 -16.21 0.02
C PRO A 37 -4.38 -14.71 -0.34
N THR A 38 -4.71 -14.43 -1.60
CA THR A 38 -5.08 -13.09 -2.11
C THR A 38 -6.37 -12.52 -1.52
N ALA A 39 -7.39 -13.35 -1.29
CA ALA A 39 -8.68 -12.90 -0.78
C ALA A 39 -8.69 -12.64 0.73
N LEU A 40 -7.83 -13.33 1.50
CA LEU A 40 -7.64 -13.04 2.93
C LEU A 40 -6.91 -11.70 3.17
N MET A 41 -5.95 -11.35 2.31
CA MET A 41 -5.24 -10.07 2.41
C MET A 41 -6.10 -8.87 1.96
N ASN A 42 -6.99 -9.05 0.98
CA ASN A 42 -8.02 -8.05 0.66
C ASN A 42 -9.08 -7.89 1.78
N PHE A 43 -9.22 -8.88 2.66
CA PHE A 43 -10.25 -8.95 3.69
C PHE A 43 -9.87 -8.24 5.01
N LEU A 44 -8.58 -8.04 5.32
CA LEU A 44 -8.16 -7.48 6.61
C LEU A 44 -8.15 -5.93 6.69
N ILE A 45 -8.03 -5.23 5.56
CA ILE A 45 -8.54 -3.90 5.17
C ILE A 45 -7.99 -3.73 3.75
N GLY A 46 -8.83 -3.85 2.72
CA GLY A 46 -8.36 -3.77 1.33
C GLY A 46 -7.66 -2.44 1.04
N PRO A 47 -6.71 -2.39 0.07
CA PRO A 47 -5.90 -1.20 -0.19
C PRO A 47 -6.75 0.07 -0.48
N ARG A 48 -7.94 -0.08 -1.07
CA ARG A 48 -8.88 1.03 -1.23
C ARG A 48 -9.31 1.63 0.09
N ALA A 49 -9.72 0.81 1.06
CA ALA A 49 -10.16 1.29 2.37
C ALA A 49 -9.03 2.01 3.14
N ILE A 50 -7.76 1.61 2.93
CA ILE A 50 -6.60 2.35 3.45
C ILE A 50 -6.52 3.74 2.79
N PHE A 51 -6.61 3.82 1.46
CA PHE A 51 -6.54 5.10 0.76
C PHE A 51 -7.76 5.99 1.02
N ASP A 52 -8.95 5.42 1.21
CA ASP A 52 -10.14 6.15 1.65
C ASP A 52 -9.92 6.78 3.05
N ALA A 53 -9.29 6.04 3.96
CA ALA A 53 -8.94 6.55 5.29
C ALA A 53 -7.84 7.62 5.22
N ILE A 54 -6.84 7.46 4.35
CA ILE A 54 -5.80 8.47 4.10
C ILE A 54 -6.43 9.76 3.57
N GLU A 55 -7.30 9.65 2.55
CA GLU A 55 -7.97 10.78 1.93
C GLU A 55 -8.85 11.53 2.94
N ALA A 56 -9.62 10.81 3.75
CA ALA A 56 -10.42 11.37 4.83
C ALA A 56 -9.55 12.09 5.87
N TYR A 57 -8.48 11.46 6.33
CA TYR A 57 -7.56 12.06 7.30
C TYR A 57 -6.89 13.33 6.77
N LEU A 58 -6.38 13.30 5.53
CA LEU A 58 -5.72 14.45 4.91
C LEU A 58 -6.70 15.58 4.55
N SER A 59 -8.00 15.30 4.52
CA SER A 59 -9.04 16.33 4.40
C SER A 59 -9.14 17.21 5.65
N GLU A 60 -8.80 16.64 6.82
CA GLU A 60 -8.81 17.34 8.10
C GLU A 60 -7.44 17.90 8.47
N PHE A 61 -6.36 17.18 8.13
CA PHE A 61 -4.99 17.53 8.49
C PHE A 61 -4.10 17.72 7.26
N PRO A 62 -3.29 18.79 7.19
CA PRO A 62 -2.45 19.04 6.02
C PRO A 62 -1.30 18.03 5.84
N TYR A 63 -0.97 17.25 6.88
CA TYR A 63 0.13 16.29 6.92
C TYR A 63 -0.27 15.05 7.72
N PHE A 64 0.42 13.92 7.50
CA PHE A 64 0.27 12.74 8.34
C PHE A 64 0.67 13.02 9.80
N GLY A 65 1.64 13.92 10.01
CA GLY A 65 1.99 14.44 11.34
C GLY A 65 0.96 15.40 11.96
N GLY A 66 -0.22 15.58 11.36
CA GLY A 66 -1.24 16.52 11.79
C GLY A 66 -1.01 17.90 11.19
N SER A 67 -0.79 18.91 12.03
CA SER A 67 -0.62 20.31 11.57
C SER A 67 0.76 20.62 10.98
N ARG A 68 1.75 19.74 11.17
CA ARG A 68 3.13 19.95 10.74
C ARG A 68 3.68 18.72 10.04
N PHE A 69 4.53 18.98 9.05
CA PHE A 69 5.29 17.94 8.35
C PHE A 69 6.23 17.22 9.33
N SER A 70 6.27 15.90 9.24
CA SER A 70 6.99 15.06 10.20
C SER A 70 7.63 13.83 9.54
N ALA A 71 8.28 13.00 10.35
CA ALA A 71 8.79 11.70 9.91
C ALA A 71 7.68 10.79 9.35
N ALA A 72 6.43 10.94 9.81
CA ALA A 72 5.30 10.17 9.27
C ALA A 72 5.10 10.47 7.77
N ASP A 73 5.21 11.73 7.35
CA ASP A 73 5.08 12.11 5.95
C ASP A 73 6.23 11.57 5.08
N ILE A 74 7.45 11.55 5.64
CA ILE A 74 8.62 10.96 4.98
C ILE A 74 8.41 9.46 4.78
N MET A 75 7.92 8.76 5.80
CA MET A 75 7.66 7.33 5.74
C MET A 75 6.56 7.00 4.73
N MET A 76 5.44 7.74 4.74
CA MET A 76 4.27 7.46 3.90
C MET A 76 4.44 7.82 2.43
N HIS A 77 5.40 8.70 2.11
CA HIS A 77 5.59 9.17 0.73
C HIS A 77 5.85 8.04 -0.25
N TYR A 78 6.64 7.03 0.13
CA TYR A 78 6.96 5.91 -0.76
C TYR A 78 5.71 5.11 -1.17
N GLN A 79 4.83 4.83 -0.21
CA GLN A 79 3.61 4.03 -0.38
C GLN A 79 2.57 4.78 -1.22
N VAL A 80 2.50 6.10 -1.05
CA VAL A 80 1.62 6.94 -1.88
C VAL A 80 2.18 7.09 -3.28
N ARG A 81 3.48 7.40 -3.45
CA ARG A 81 4.09 7.58 -4.78
C ARG A 81 3.98 6.33 -5.65
N HIS A 82 4.14 5.14 -5.06
CA HIS A 82 4.11 3.86 -5.78
C HIS A 82 2.78 3.11 -5.59
N SER A 83 1.69 3.79 -5.24
CA SER A 83 0.39 3.17 -4.93
C SER A 83 -0.16 2.30 -6.06
N MET A 84 0.03 2.72 -7.31
CA MET A 84 -0.38 1.97 -8.50
C MET A 84 0.41 0.66 -8.62
N LEU A 85 1.72 0.71 -8.39
CA LEU A 85 2.61 -0.45 -8.48
C LEU A 85 2.38 -1.44 -7.32
N MET A 86 2.24 -0.94 -6.09
CA MET A 86 2.18 -1.76 -4.88
C MET A 86 0.77 -2.27 -4.56
N SER A 87 -0.25 -1.48 -4.86
CA SER A 87 -1.61 -1.69 -4.36
C SER A 87 -2.68 -1.57 -5.44
N GLN A 88 -2.31 -1.33 -6.70
CA GLN A 88 -3.23 -1.06 -7.82
C GLN A 88 -4.23 0.07 -7.52
N ILE A 89 -3.77 1.07 -6.76
CA ILE A 89 -4.53 2.27 -6.43
C ILE A 89 -4.13 3.41 -7.35
N ASP A 90 -5.13 3.93 -8.06
CA ASP A 90 -5.00 5.12 -8.89
C ASP A 90 -5.18 6.38 -8.04
N LEU A 91 -4.16 7.23 -8.00
CA LEU A 91 -4.22 8.48 -7.25
C LEU A 91 -5.14 9.52 -7.89
N GLU A 92 -5.55 9.33 -9.15
CA GLU A 92 -6.61 10.14 -9.76
C GLU A 92 -7.92 10.08 -8.96
N ASP A 93 -8.20 8.95 -8.29
CA ASP A 93 -9.37 8.78 -7.42
C ASP A 93 -9.23 9.51 -6.06
N TYR A 94 -8.03 10.03 -5.73
CA TYR A 94 -7.66 10.57 -4.41
C TYR A 94 -7.00 11.96 -4.51
N PRO A 95 -7.79 13.03 -4.78
CA PRO A 95 -7.26 14.36 -5.08
C PRO A 95 -6.55 15.04 -3.90
N ILE A 96 -6.98 14.83 -2.65
CA ILE A 96 -6.34 15.42 -1.46
C ILE A 96 -4.99 14.74 -1.21
N THR A 97 -4.95 13.41 -1.32
CA THR A 97 -3.72 12.62 -1.24
C THR A 97 -2.74 13.03 -2.34
N THR A 98 -3.23 13.23 -3.57
CA THR A 98 -2.42 13.74 -4.69
C THR A 98 -1.86 15.13 -4.41
N LYS A 99 -2.67 16.04 -3.85
CA LYS A 99 -2.22 17.37 -3.41
C LYS A 99 -1.14 17.28 -2.33
N TRP A 100 -1.35 16.43 -1.32
CA TRP A 100 -0.36 16.18 -0.27
C TRP A 100 0.97 15.69 -0.86
N ARG A 101 0.94 14.70 -1.77
CA ARG A 101 2.13 14.20 -2.47
C ARG A 101 2.87 15.35 -3.16
N GLY A 102 2.15 16.17 -3.92
CA GLY A 102 2.72 17.34 -4.60
C GLY A 102 3.40 18.32 -3.63
N MET A 103 2.82 18.58 -2.46
CA MET A 103 3.46 19.41 -1.43
C MET A 103 4.74 18.78 -0.89
N VAL A 104 4.78 17.46 -0.68
CA VAL A 104 5.99 16.73 -0.23
C VAL A 104 7.10 16.83 -1.27
N GLU A 105 6.77 16.60 -2.54
CA GLU A 105 7.75 16.53 -3.62
C GLU A 105 8.32 17.90 -4.03
N GLN A 106 7.58 18.99 -3.79
CA GLN A 106 8.06 20.36 -4.01
C GLN A 106 9.12 20.82 -3.00
N ARG A 107 9.37 20.05 -1.92
CA ARG A 107 10.33 20.46 -0.89
C ARG A 107 11.76 20.43 -1.43
N PRO A 108 12.60 21.45 -1.16
CA PRO A 108 13.98 21.47 -1.62
C PRO A 108 14.81 20.25 -1.17
N ALA A 109 14.53 19.70 0.01
CA ALA A 109 15.20 18.50 0.51
C ALA A 109 14.83 17.26 -0.32
N TYR A 110 13.54 17.12 -0.68
CA TYR A 110 13.07 16.04 -1.52
C TYR A 110 13.70 16.11 -2.91
N ILE A 111 13.65 17.29 -3.56
CA ILE A 111 14.24 17.50 -4.90
C ILE A 111 15.72 17.11 -4.94
N ARG A 112 16.49 17.46 -3.90
CA ARG A 112 17.91 17.06 -3.80
C ARG A 112 18.06 15.54 -3.64
N ALA A 113 17.25 14.92 -2.79
CA ALA A 113 17.30 13.48 -2.55
C ALA A 113 16.88 12.68 -3.79
N ASP A 114 15.81 13.08 -4.47
CA ASP A 114 15.29 12.45 -5.68
C ASP A 114 16.30 12.55 -6.83
N LYS A 115 16.92 13.72 -7.04
CA LYS A 115 18.01 13.88 -8.03
C LYS A 115 19.21 12.97 -7.74
N ALA A 116 19.54 12.74 -6.47
CA ALA A 116 20.65 11.86 -6.10
C ALA A 116 20.28 10.38 -6.25
N ALA A 117 19.05 10.00 -5.88
CA ALA A 117 18.57 8.63 -5.95
C ALA A 117 18.25 8.18 -7.39
N GLN A 118 17.78 9.11 -8.23
CA GLN A 118 17.28 8.83 -9.57
C GLN A 118 17.83 9.86 -10.59
N PRO A 119 19.13 9.79 -10.94
CA PRO A 119 19.74 10.75 -11.87
C PRO A 119 19.09 10.77 -13.26
N GLY A 120 18.47 9.65 -13.67
CA GLY A 120 17.75 9.50 -14.94
C GLY A 120 16.29 9.94 -14.90
N GLY A 121 15.76 10.35 -13.74
CA GLY A 121 14.36 10.69 -13.54
C GLY A 121 13.42 9.48 -13.53
N VAL A 122 12.18 9.73 -13.11
CA VAL A 122 11.09 8.74 -13.12
C VAL A 122 9.79 9.37 -13.60
N ASP A 123 8.84 8.52 -13.97
CA ASP A 123 7.49 8.92 -14.33
C ASP A 123 6.60 9.20 -13.10
N GLU A 124 5.31 9.44 -13.36
CA GLU A 124 4.30 9.76 -12.35
C GLU A 124 3.99 8.63 -11.36
N HIS A 125 4.39 7.39 -11.68
CA HIS A 125 4.25 6.20 -10.84
C HIS A 125 5.55 5.85 -10.09
N GLY A 126 6.62 6.64 -10.28
CA GLY A 126 7.92 6.42 -9.65
C GLY A 126 8.81 5.39 -10.38
N LEU A 127 8.48 5.02 -11.62
CA LEU A 127 9.31 4.12 -12.42
C LEU A 127 10.32 4.88 -13.29
N PRO A 128 11.51 4.33 -13.57
CA PRO A 128 12.46 4.97 -14.49
C PRO A 128 11.80 5.31 -15.83
N ILE A 129 12.05 6.52 -16.33
CA ILE A 129 11.42 7.03 -17.55
C ILE A 129 11.57 6.02 -18.70
N GLY A 130 10.45 5.64 -19.32
CA GLY A 130 10.39 4.68 -20.42
C GLY A 130 10.23 3.21 -19.98
N SER A 131 10.20 2.92 -18.67
CA SER A 131 9.89 1.58 -18.18
C SER A 131 8.40 1.27 -18.38
N PRO A 132 8.04 0.09 -18.92
CA PRO A 132 6.65 -0.30 -19.03
C PRO A 132 6.07 -0.62 -17.65
N MET A 133 4.81 -0.23 -17.42
CA MET A 133 4.07 -0.69 -16.25
C MET A 133 3.88 -2.22 -16.31
N PRO A 134 4.12 -2.94 -15.20
CA PRO A 134 4.02 -4.41 -15.19
C PRO A 134 2.58 -4.92 -15.35
N PHE A 135 1.59 -4.03 -15.24
CA PHE A 135 0.17 -4.33 -15.39
C PHE A 135 -0.53 -3.27 -16.24
N PRO A 136 -1.67 -3.59 -16.87
CA PRO A 136 -2.46 -2.61 -17.61
C PRO A 136 -2.95 -1.49 -16.68
N VAL A 137 -2.61 -0.25 -16.99
CA VAL A 137 -3.15 0.93 -16.31
C VAL A 137 -4.44 1.35 -16.99
N ARG A 138 -5.45 1.75 -16.22
CA ARG A 138 -6.66 2.36 -16.76
C ARG A 138 -6.24 3.70 -17.38
N ARG A 139 -6.28 3.85 -18.70
CA ARG A 139 -6.04 5.16 -19.33
C ARG A 139 -7.15 6.12 -18.89
N ALA A 140 -6.76 7.35 -18.54
CA ALA A 140 -7.69 8.44 -18.26
C ALA A 140 -8.79 8.48 -19.34
N ARG A 141 -10.06 8.56 -18.92
CA ARG A 141 -11.16 8.81 -19.87
C ARG A 141 -10.96 10.22 -20.43
N THR A 142 -10.63 10.29 -21.72
CA THR A 142 -10.73 11.52 -22.52
C THR A 142 -12.16 12.00 -22.63
#